data_AF-A0A7Y2B6K9-F1
#
_entry.id   AF-A0A7Y2B6K9-F1
#
_cell.length_a   1.000
_cell.length_b   1.000
_cell.length_c   1.000
_cell.angle_alpha   90.00
_cell.angle_beta   90.00
_cell.angle_gamma   90.00
#
_symmetry.space_group_name_H-M   'P 1'
#
loop_
_entity.id
_entity.type
_entity.pdbx_description
1 polymer ?
#
loop_
_entity_poly.entity_id
_entity_poly.type
_entity_poly.pdbx_seq_one_letter_code
_entity_poly.pdbx_strand_id
1 'polypeptide(L)'
;SYASQFQRSNPYDFESPQLTPVELVTVRMKENIRKYVTKEYTLGVLPQYQTVAGSPPLAAGVAVSLLTLFGLLRALRERRDILAVYAAVYVGVCLVWPEVWASLRFLVPLLPLLLLFLLLGIDGVFGFARSAPWRRWIVPAAAAVLVIPALLTNVKLANAPKSYPANWRNYFAIADYVRENTEPDVLLIARKPYLFYLRSQRRTQVYLWSYDRDKVFRDFVENDIDYVVISQLSGTESKYLIPTIQQHAESFEQIVEVPDPPTWLLKRIKG
;
A
#
# COMPACT_ATOMS: atom_id res chain seq x y z
N SER A 1 -20.65 -7.81 0.79
CA SER A 1 -20.28 -7.54 2.19
C SER A 1 -18.76 -7.42 2.31
N TYR A 2 -18.21 -6.71 3.30
CA TYR A 2 -16.76 -6.71 3.57
C TYR A 2 -16.22 -8.12 3.85
N ALA A 3 -17.01 -8.99 4.50
CA ALA A 3 -16.62 -10.38 4.75
C ALA A 3 -16.38 -11.16 3.45
N SER A 4 -17.24 -10.97 2.44
CA SER A 4 -17.08 -11.63 1.14
C SER A 4 -15.89 -11.09 0.34
N GLN A 5 -15.48 -9.84 0.57
CA GLN A 5 -14.23 -9.31 -0.02
C GLN A 5 -13.01 -9.89 0.68
N PHE A 6 -13.06 -10.05 2.01
CA PHE A 6 -11.96 -10.63 2.78
C PHE A 6 -11.70 -12.10 2.44
N GLN A 7 -12.70 -12.88 2.03
CA GLN A 7 -12.50 -14.28 1.65
C GLN A 7 -11.86 -14.45 0.26
N ARG A 8 -11.78 -13.40 -0.56
CA ARG A 8 -11.22 -13.49 -1.91
C ARG A 8 -9.70 -13.51 -1.89
N SER A 9 -9.12 -14.14 -2.90
CA SER A 9 -7.67 -14.08 -3.15
C SER A 9 -7.24 -12.65 -3.50
N ASN A 10 -8.04 -11.92 -4.29
CA ASN A 10 -7.84 -10.50 -4.55
C ASN A 10 -9.11 -9.69 -4.27
N PRO A 11 -9.13 -8.85 -3.21
CA PRO A 11 -10.31 -8.06 -2.85
C PRO A 11 -10.76 -7.05 -3.91
N TYR A 12 -9.87 -6.66 -4.84
CA TYR A 12 -10.18 -5.75 -5.95
C TYR A 12 -10.63 -6.49 -7.21
N ASP A 13 -10.72 -7.81 -7.16
CA ASP A 13 -11.14 -8.66 -8.27
C ASP A 13 -12.34 -9.49 -7.83
N PHE A 14 -13.54 -9.03 -8.19
CA PHE A 14 -14.80 -9.64 -7.75
C PHE A 14 -15.11 -11.01 -8.39
N GLU A 15 -14.32 -11.45 -9.36
CA GLU A 15 -14.39 -12.79 -9.93
C GLU A 15 -13.25 -13.68 -9.44
N SER A 16 -12.31 -13.14 -8.65
CA SER A 16 -11.25 -13.95 -8.06
C SER A 16 -11.81 -15.01 -7.11
N PRO A 17 -11.19 -16.20 -7.07
CA PRO A 17 -11.67 -17.31 -6.26
C PRO A 17 -11.72 -16.94 -4.78
N GLN A 18 -12.75 -17.47 -4.11
CA GLN A 18 -12.81 -17.43 -2.66
C GLN A 18 -11.86 -18.48 -2.10
N LEU A 19 -11.05 -18.08 -1.13
CA LEU A 19 -10.13 -18.94 -0.42
C LEU A 19 -10.86 -19.60 0.74
N THR A 20 -10.62 -20.89 0.93
CA THR A 20 -11.04 -21.61 2.14
C THR A 20 -10.30 -21.06 3.37
N PRO A 21 -10.78 -21.31 4.62
CA PRO A 21 -10.08 -20.90 5.83
C PRO A 21 -8.62 -21.38 5.90
N VAL A 22 -8.32 -22.57 5.35
CA VAL A 22 -6.96 -23.10 5.29
C VAL A 22 -6.12 -22.34 4.28
N GLU A 23 -6.64 -22.09 3.08
CA GLU A 23 -5.93 -21.34 2.04
C GLU A 23 -5.72 -19.87 2.42
N LEU A 24 -6.66 -19.26 3.15
CA LEU A 24 -6.50 -17.93 3.72
C LEU A 24 -5.24 -17.84 4.58
N VAL A 25 -4.93 -18.89 5.33
CA VAL A 25 -3.73 -18.95 6.16
C VAL A 25 -2.52 -19.31 5.31
N THR A 26 -2.55 -20.42 4.57
CA THR A 26 -1.34 -20.95 3.90
C THR A 26 -0.86 -20.08 2.74
N VAL A 27 -1.76 -19.61 1.87
CA VAL A 27 -1.41 -18.78 0.70
C VAL A 27 -0.93 -17.41 1.18
N ARG A 28 -1.73 -16.74 2.01
CA ARG A 28 -1.40 -15.38 2.47
C ARG A 28 -0.18 -15.34 3.34
N MET A 29 -0.02 -16.30 4.27
CA MET A 29 1.19 -16.33 5.10
C MET A 29 2.43 -16.48 4.24
N LYS A 30 2.45 -17.34 3.23
CA LYS A 30 3.63 -17.51 2.35
C LYS A 30 3.97 -16.21 1.63
N GLU A 31 2.98 -15.55 1.03
CA GLU A 31 3.16 -14.31 0.29
C GLU A 31 3.56 -13.15 1.21
N ASN A 32 2.89 -13.01 2.35
CA ASN A 32 3.17 -11.97 3.33
C ASN A 32 4.52 -12.19 4.03
N ILE A 33 4.91 -13.42 4.37
CA ILE A 33 6.25 -13.71 4.91
C ILE A 33 7.30 -13.21 3.93
N ARG A 34 7.17 -13.57 2.65
CA ARG A 34 8.08 -13.08 1.61
C ARG A 34 8.07 -11.55 1.57
N LYS A 35 6.91 -10.92 1.47
CA LYS A 35 6.75 -9.46 1.36
C LYS A 35 7.29 -8.69 2.56
N TYR A 36 7.00 -9.14 3.77
CA TYR A 36 7.47 -8.52 5.00
C TYR A 36 8.98 -8.70 5.17
N VAL A 37 9.51 -9.91 4.98
CA VAL A 37 10.96 -10.18 5.13
C VAL A 37 11.77 -9.45 4.06
N THR A 38 11.37 -9.49 2.79
CA THR A 38 12.19 -8.90 1.72
C THR A 38 12.05 -7.39 1.60
N LYS A 39 10.92 -6.83 2.03
CA LYS A 39 10.59 -5.43 1.77
C LYS A 39 10.06 -4.73 3.01
N GLU A 40 8.83 -5.02 3.44
CA GLU A 40 8.09 -4.11 4.32
C GLU A 40 8.74 -3.99 5.72
N TYR A 41 9.09 -5.11 6.39
CA TYR A 41 9.76 -5.05 7.70
C TYR A 41 11.17 -4.47 7.58
N THR A 42 11.90 -4.88 6.55
CA THR A 42 13.27 -4.41 6.29
C THR A 42 13.32 -2.90 6.06
N LEU A 43 12.37 -2.33 5.31
CA LEU A 43 12.25 -0.89 5.12
C LEU A 43 11.82 -0.15 6.40
N GLY A 44 11.10 -0.83 7.30
CA GLY A 44 10.73 -0.28 8.60
C GLY A 44 11.92 -0.16 9.56
N VAL A 45 12.83 -1.13 9.54
CA VAL A 45 14.03 -1.17 10.41
C VAL A 45 15.22 -0.45 9.78
N LEU A 46 15.37 -0.54 8.45
CA LEU A 46 16.47 0.00 7.66
C LEU A 46 15.94 0.95 6.58
N PRO A 47 15.34 2.09 6.96
CA PRO A 47 14.69 3.01 6.02
C PRO A 47 15.65 3.65 5.02
N GLN A 48 16.96 3.62 5.24
CA GLN A 48 17.95 4.11 4.27
C GLN A 48 17.80 3.46 2.88
N TYR A 49 17.31 2.21 2.82
CA TYR A 49 17.03 1.52 1.57
C TYR A 49 15.81 2.07 0.81
N GLN A 50 14.97 2.93 1.42
CA GLN A 50 13.91 3.64 0.70
C GLN A 50 14.47 4.68 -0.29
N THR A 51 15.69 5.17 -0.05
CA THR A 51 16.31 6.22 -0.87
C THR A 51 17.21 5.68 -1.98
N VAL A 52 17.52 4.38 -1.94
CA VAL A 52 18.29 3.70 -2.99
C VAL A 52 17.29 3.11 -3.98
N ALA A 53 17.49 3.34 -5.27
CA ALA A 53 16.65 2.73 -6.31
C ALA A 53 16.81 1.20 -6.26
N GLY A 54 15.88 0.50 -5.60
CA GLY A 54 15.92 -0.96 -5.48
C GLY A 54 15.24 -1.48 -4.22
N SER A 55 15.03 -2.79 -4.19
CA SER A 55 14.61 -3.48 -2.96
C SER A 55 15.79 -3.61 -1.99
N PRO A 56 15.56 -3.60 -0.67
CA PRO A 56 16.60 -3.93 0.30
C PRO A 56 17.28 -5.27 -0.04
N PRO A 57 18.58 -5.45 0.27
CA PRO A 57 19.25 -6.72 0.08
C PRO A 57 18.53 -7.84 0.84
N LEU A 58 18.24 -8.95 0.15
CA LEU A 58 17.53 -10.11 0.75
C LEU A 58 18.22 -10.59 2.04
N ALA A 59 19.55 -10.64 2.04
CA ALA A 59 20.34 -11.06 3.19
C ALA A 59 20.10 -10.16 4.42
N ALA A 60 19.97 -8.84 4.23
CA ALA A 60 19.70 -7.91 5.32
C ALA A 60 18.30 -8.15 5.91
N GLY A 61 17.30 -8.34 5.05
CA GLY A 61 15.94 -8.61 5.48
C GLY A 61 15.78 -9.94 6.22
N VAL A 62 16.43 -10.99 5.73
CA VAL A 62 16.46 -12.30 6.41
C VAL A 62 17.18 -12.18 7.76
N ALA A 63 18.35 -11.53 7.82
CA ALA A 63 19.11 -11.39 9.06
C ALA A 63 18.34 -10.63 10.14
N VAL A 64 17.76 -9.48 9.80
CA VAL A 64 16.95 -8.67 10.73
C VAL A 64 15.71 -9.44 11.19
N SER A 65 15.04 -10.15 10.28
CA SER A 65 13.87 -10.96 10.62
C SER A 65 14.20 -12.12 11.56
N LEU A 66 15.30 -12.84 11.31
CA LEU A 66 15.75 -13.95 12.16
C LEU A 66 16.19 -13.48 13.55
N LEU A 67 16.94 -12.38 13.64
CA LEU A 67 17.33 -11.80 14.94
C LEU A 67 16.11 -11.32 15.73
N THR A 68 15.16 -10.68 15.05
CA THR A 68 13.90 -10.25 15.68
C THR A 68 13.10 -11.44 16.18
N LEU A 69 12.96 -12.49 15.37
CA LEU A 69 12.27 -13.72 15.76
C LEU A 69 12.96 -14.39 16.94
N PHE A 70 14.30 -14.46 16.94
CA PHE A 70 15.07 -15.01 18.05
C PHE A 70 14.83 -14.24 19.35
N GLY A 71 14.88 -12.91 19.32
CA GLY A 71 14.58 -12.09 20.50
C GLY A 71 13.12 -12.18 20.97
N LEU A 72 12.18 -12.28 20.04
CA LEU A 72 10.75 -12.51 20.34
C LEU A 72 10.54 -13.86 21.05
N LEU A 73 11.10 -14.94 20.50
CA LEU A 73 11.00 -16.29 21.07
C LEU A 73 11.66 -16.35 22.46
N ARG A 74 12.78 -15.65 22.64
CA ARG A 74 13.44 -15.50 23.94
C ARG A 74 12.54 -14.77 24.94
N ALA A 75 11.90 -13.67 24.54
CA ALA A 75 10.98 -12.92 25.39
C ALA A 75 9.74 -13.76 25.79
N LEU A 76 9.19 -14.54 24.86
CA LEU A 76 8.10 -15.47 25.12
C LEU A 76 8.50 -16.58 26.11
N ARG A 77 9.67 -17.20 25.90
CA ARG A 77 10.12 -18.36 26.68
C ARG A 77 10.64 -18.00 28.07
N GLU A 78 11.48 -16.97 28.16
CA GLU A 78 12.20 -16.64 29.39
C GLU A 78 11.44 -15.67 30.29
N ARG A 79 10.67 -14.74 29.71
CA ARG A 79 10.06 -13.62 30.45
C ARG A 79 8.54 -13.70 30.54
N ARG A 80 7.89 -14.61 29.79
CA ARG A 80 6.43 -14.66 29.61
C ARG A 80 5.84 -13.27 29.35
N ASP A 81 6.55 -12.50 28.52
CA ASP A 81 6.27 -11.09 28.30
C ASP A 81 4.96 -10.92 27.53
N ILE A 82 3.99 -10.22 28.13
CA ILE A 82 2.70 -9.93 27.51
C ILE A 82 2.87 -9.12 26.22
N LEU A 83 3.90 -8.27 26.13
CA LEU A 83 4.22 -7.51 24.93
C LEU A 83 4.69 -8.43 23.79
N ALA A 84 5.39 -9.52 24.14
CA ALA A 84 5.80 -10.52 23.17
C ALA A 84 4.61 -11.34 22.66
N VAL A 85 3.64 -11.67 23.53
CA VAL A 85 2.38 -12.31 23.11
C VAL A 85 1.60 -11.38 22.19
N TYR A 86 1.43 -10.12 22.57
CA TYR A 86 0.76 -9.10 21.75
C TYR A 86 1.42 -8.98 20.37
N ALA A 87 2.75 -8.84 20.33
CA ALA A 87 3.47 -8.72 19.08
C ALA A 87 3.36 -9.97 18.20
N ALA A 88 3.42 -11.17 18.79
CA ALA A 88 3.26 -12.42 18.05
C ALA A 88 1.86 -12.53 17.42
N VAL A 89 0.80 -12.19 18.17
CA VAL A 89 -0.58 -12.18 17.67
C VAL A 89 -0.74 -11.13 16.57
N TYR A 90 -0.21 -9.92 16.77
CA TYR A 90 -0.29 -8.84 15.78
C TYR A 90 0.42 -9.21 14.47
N VAL A 91 1.64 -9.76 14.55
CA VAL A 91 2.36 -10.27 13.37
C VAL A 91 1.54 -11.38 12.69
N GLY A 92 0.93 -12.29 13.46
CA GLY A 92 0.04 -13.32 12.93
C GLY A 92 -1.11 -12.72 12.10
N VAL A 93 -1.77 -11.67 12.61
CA VAL A 93 -2.81 -10.94 11.87
C VAL A 93 -2.26 -10.32 10.59
N CYS A 94 -1.09 -9.67 10.64
CA CYS A 94 -0.44 -9.11 9.45
C CYS A 94 -0.14 -10.18 8.39
N LEU A 95 0.27 -11.39 8.80
CA LEU A 95 0.60 -12.47 7.89
C LEU A 95 -0.63 -13.10 7.21
N VAL A 96 -1.80 -13.04 7.83
CA VAL A 96 -3.07 -13.56 7.26
C VAL A 96 -3.88 -12.47 6.53
N TRP A 97 -3.44 -11.21 6.62
CA TRP A 97 -4.10 -10.10 5.95
C TRP A 97 -4.01 -10.20 4.41
N PRO A 98 -5.01 -9.73 3.64
CA PRO A 98 -4.91 -9.71 2.18
C PRO A 98 -3.64 -9.01 1.69
N GLU A 99 -2.87 -9.71 0.86
CA GLU A 99 -1.53 -9.27 0.42
C GLU A 99 -1.57 -7.91 -0.28
N VAL A 100 -2.62 -7.64 -1.08
CA VAL A 100 -2.83 -6.36 -1.76
C VAL A 100 -2.99 -5.18 -0.79
N TRP A 101 -3.40 -5.44 0.45
CA TRP A 101 -3.53 -4.43 1.50
C TRP A 101 -2.35 -4.39 2.46
N ALA A 102 -1.60 -5.49 2.55
CA ALA A 102 -0.43 -5.63 3.40
C ALA A 102 0.66 -4.64 2.98
N SER A 103 1.10 -3.82 3.93
CA SER A 103 2.21 -2.89 3.75
C SER A 103 2.82 -2.50 5.09
N LEU A 104 3.92 -1.75 5.03
CA LEU A 104 4.66 -1.21 6.17
C LEU A 104 3.74 -0.48 7.16
N ARG A 105 2.66 0.16 6.71
CA ARG A 105 1.72 0.91 7.57
C ARG A 105 1.12 0.07 8.71
N PHE A 106 0.94 -1.23 8.48
CA PHE A 106 0.44 -2.12 9.53
C PHE A 106 1.51 -2.45 10.55
N LEU A 107 2.79 -2.42 10.18
CA LEU A 107 3.91 -2.62 11.10
C LEU A 107 4.26 -1.36 11.88
N VAL A 108 3.95 -0.15 11.40
CA VAL A 108 4.34 1.11 12.06
C VAL A 108 4.02 1.12 13.56
N PRO A 109 2.81 0.76 14.02
CA PRO A 109 2.51 0.72 15.46
C PRO A 109 3.30 -0.34 16.23
N LEU A 110 3.76 -1.39 15.54
CA LEU A 110 4.49 -2.51 16.11
C LEU A 110 6.02 -2.34 16.04
N LEU A 111 6.53 -1.46 15.18
CA LEU A 111 7.96 -1.25 14.96
C LEU A 111 8.75 -1.03 16.26
N PRO A 112 8.30 -0.23 17.25
CA PRO A 112 9.04 -0.07 18.50
C PRO A 112 9.29 -1.40 19.22
N LEU A 113 8.29 -2.29 19.25
CA LEU A 113 8.41 -3.62 19.85
C LEU A 113 9.29 -4.54 19.00
N LEU A 114 9.15 -4.50 17.67
CA LEU A 114 10.02 -5.29 16.79
C LEU A 114 11.49 -4.87 16.89
N LEU A 115 11.77 -3.57 17.01
CA LEU A 115 13.12 -3.06 17.28
C LEU A 115 13.64 -3.52 18.65
N LEU A 116 12.79 -3.52 19.68
CA LEU A 116 13.16 -4.08 20.98
C LEU A 116 13.52 -5.56 20.87
N PHE A 117 12.69 -6.38 20.20
CA PHE A 117 12.99 -7.80 20.01
C PHE A 117 14.22 -8.03 19.13
N LEU A 118 14.48 -7.18 18.13
CA LEU A 118 15.72 -7.20 17.37
C LEU A 118 16.93 -6.98 18.27
N LEU A 119 16.90 -5.97 19.15
CA LEU A 119 17.99 -5.71 20.10
C LEU A 119 18.16 -6.83 21.13
N LEU A 120 17.06 -7.43 21.61
CA LEU A 120 17.12 -8.63 22.47
C LEU A 120 17.72 -9.84 21.75
N GLY A 121 17.42 -9.99 20.45
CA GLY A 121 18.01 -11.01 19.61
C GLY A 121 19.51 -10.83 19.46
N ILE A 122 19.95 -9.60 19.17
CA ILE A 122 21.37 -9.24 19.09
C ILE A 122 22.07 -9.52 20.43
N ASP A 123 21.52 -9.06 21.57
CA ASP A 123 22.10 -9.34 22.89
C ASP A 123 22.24 -10.84 23.18
N GLY A 124 21.23 -11.62 22.77
CA GLY A 124 21.22 -13.07 22.93
C GLY A 124 22.29 -13.79 22.13
N VAL A 125 22.59 -13.33 20.90
CA VAL A 125 23.67 -13.90 20.06
C VAL A 125 25.02 -13.75 20.75
N PHE A 126 25.26 -12.62 21.42
CA PHE A 126 26.51 -12.36 22.16
C PHE A 126 26.44 -12.77 23.64
N GLY A 127 25.53 -13.68 24.00
CA GLY A 127 25.37 -14.19 25.36
C GLY A 127 26.58 -14.97 25.89
N PHE A 128 27.42 -15.52 25.00
CA PHE A 128 28.64 -16.26 25.37
C PHE A 128 29.76 -15.35 25.88
N ALA A 129 29.79 -14.08 25.49
CA ALA A 129 30.84 -13.12 25.86
C ALA A 129 30.52 -12.33 27.14
N ARG A 130 29.81 -12.93 28.10
CA ARG A 130 29.25 -12.24 29.29
C ARG A 130 30.28 -11.49 30.13
N SER A 131 31.51 -12.00 30.24
CA SER A 131 32.60 -11.39 31.00
C SER A 131 33.38 -10.32 30.25
N ALA A 132 33.14 -10.13 28.95
CA ALA A 132 33.92 -9.21 28.14
C ALA A 132 33.45 -7.75 28.31
N PRO A 133 34.36 -6.79 28.57
CA PRO A 133 34.00 -5.41 28.87
C PRO A 133 33.37 -4.66 27.70
N TRP A 134 33.61 -5.11 26.46
CA TRP A 134 33.00 -4.55 25.25
C TRP A 134 31.52 -4.91 25.11
N ARG A 135 31.04 -5.97 25.79
CA ARG A 135 29.66 -6.46 25.66
C ARG A 135 28.61 -5.40 26.01
N ARG A 136 28.90 -4.53 27.00
CA ARG A 136 28.00 -3.43 27.43
C ARG A 136 27.70 -2.44 26.30
N TRP A 137 28.53 -2.40 25.26
CA TRP A 137 28.37 -1.49 24.13
C TRP A 137 27.64 -2.10 22.94
N ILE A 138 27.40 -3.42 22.89
CA ILE A 138 26.76 -4.08 21.74
C ILE A 138 25.37 -3.51 21.48
N VAL A 139 24.50 -3.50 22.49
CA VAL A 139 23.12 -3.03 22.34
C VAL A 139 23.07 -1.53 22.05
N PRO A 140 23.79 -0.64 22.78
CA PRO A 140 23.86 0.77 22.41
C PRO A 140 24.40 1.01 20.99
N ALA A 141 25.44 0.29 20.58
CA ALA A 141 26.01 0.42 19.23
C ALA A 141 25.02 -0.06 18.16
N ALA A 142 24.36 -1.20 18.37
CA ALA A 142 23.33 -1.69 17.47
C ALA A 142 22.14 -0.72 17.36
N ALA A 143 21.68 -0.18 18.49
CA ALA A 143 20.63 0.84 18.50
C ALA A 143 21.07 2.10 17.74
N ALA A 144 22.30 2.58 17.94
CA ALA A 144 22.84 3.71 17.20
C ALA A 144 22.92 3.45 15.68
N VAL A 145 23.39 2.26 15.28
CA VAL A 145 23.46 1.83 13.87
C VAL A 145 22.07 1.75 13.21
N LEU A 146 21.02 1.42 13.95
CA LEU A 146 19.65 1.40 13.43
C LEU A 146 19.02 2.81 13.41
N VAL A 147 19.17 3.57 14.48
CA VAL A 147 18.47 4.84 14.69
C VAL A 147 19.11 5.99 13.93
N ILE A 148 20.45 6.10 13.90
CA ILE A 148 21.11 7.25 13.25
C ILE A 148 20.81 7.30 11.75
N PRO A 149 20.97 6.23 10.96
CA PRO A 149 20.60 6.26 9.54
C PRO A 149 19.11 6.50 9.33
N ALA A 150 18.26 5.99 10.21
CA ALA A 150 16.83 6.23 10.16
C ALA A 150 16.48 7.72 10.37
N LEU A 151 17.09 8.37 11.35
CA LEU A 151 16.93 9.81 11.58
C LEU A 151 17.42 10.62 10.38
N LEU A 152 18.62 10.32 9.87
CA LEU A 152 19.18 11.01 8.70
C LEU A 152 18.28 10.85 7.45
N THR A 153 17.76 9.64 7.23
CA THR A 153 16.83 9.36 6.12
C THR A 153 15.54 10.14 6.27
N ASN A 154 14.96 10.17 7.48
CA ASN A 154 13.74 10.92 7.75
C ASN A 154 13.94 12.44 7.57
N VAL A 155 15.06 13.00 8.02
CA VAL A 155 15.40 14.41 7.79
C VAL A 155 15.53 14.70 6.29
N LYS A 156 16.20 13.83 5.53
CA LYS A 156 16.32 13.97 4.07
C LYS A 156 14.96 13.93 3.38
N LEU A 157 14.08 12.99 3.76
CA LEU A 157 12.75 12.85 3.19
C LEU A 157 11.83 14.03 3.58
N ALA A 158 11.94 14.54 4.81
CA ALA A 158 11.17 15.69 5.26
C ALA A 158 11.49 16.97 4.48
N ASN A 159 12.75 17.13 4.08
CA ASN A 159 13.25 18.27 3.30
C ASN A 159 13.19 18.06 1.78
N ALA A 160 12.78 16.88 1.31
CA ALA A 160 12.67 16.61 -0.12
C ALA A 160 11.53 17.45 -0.74
N PRO A 161 11.68 17.92 -1.99
CA PRO A 161 10.61 18.62 -2.70
C PRO A 161 9.35 17.75 -2.75
N LYS A 162 8.25 18.27 -2.20
CA LYS A 162 6.97 17.58 -2.18
C LYS A 162 6.24 17.82 -3.50
N SER A 163 6.64 17.09 -4.54
CA SER A 163 5.91 17.06 -5.81
C SER A 163 5.15 15.74 -5.94
N TYR A 164 3.93 15.83 -6.43
CA TYR A 164 3.19 14.62 -6.79
C TYR A 164 3.91 13.90 -7.94
N PRO A 165 3.85 12.56 -7.99
CA PRO A 165 4.21 11.81 -9.19
C PRO A 165 3.41 12.32 -10.41
N ALA A 166 3.95 12.13 -11.62
CA ALA A 166 3.40 12.74 -12.84
C ALA A 166 1.92 12.39 -13.08
N ASN A 167 1.52 11.13 -12.91
CA ASN A 167 0.11 10.71 -13.02
C ASN A 167 -0.81 11.45 -12.04
N TRP A 168 -0.38 11.67 -10.80
CA TRP A 168 -1.14 12.43 -9.82
C TRP A 168 -1.21 13.93 -10.16
N ARG A 169 -0.13 14.51 -10.70
CA ARG A 169 -0.16 15.90 -11.19
C ARG A 169 -1.17 16.06 -12.32
N ASN A 170 -1.15 15.16 -13.31
CA ASN A 170 -2.04 15.19 -14.45
C ASN A 170 -3.51 14.98 -14.03
N TYR A 171 -3.76 14.03 -13.13
CA TYR A 171 -5.08 13.82 -12.53
C TYR A 171 -5.66 15.08 -11.89
N PHE A 172 -4.82 15.79 -11.15
CA PHE A 172 -5.22 17.02 -10.49
C PHE A 172 -5.31 18.23 -11.43
N ALA A 173 -4.51 18.27 -12.50
CA ALA A 173 -4.66 19.27 -13.55
C ALA A 173 -6.00 19.13 -14.29
N ILE A 174 -6.44 17.90 -14.57
CA ILE A 174 -7.78 17.64 -15.09
C ILE A 174 -8.86 18.07 -14.10
N ALA A 175 -8.65 17.88 -12.79
CA ALA A 175 -9.59 18.35 -11.77
C ALA A 175 -9.73 19.89 -11.78
N ASP A 176 -8.61 20.61 -11.91
CA ASP A 176 -8.64 22.08 -12.04
C ASP A 176 -9.35 22.52 -13.33
N TYR A 177 -9.04 21.86 -14.46
CA TYR A 177 -9.72 22.12 -15.73
C TYR A 177 -11.23 21.94 -15.61
N VAL A 178 -11.69 20.83 -15.01
CA VAL A 178 -13.11 20.55 -14.78
C VAL A 178 -13.76 21.66 -13.95
N ARG A 179 -13.11 22.12 -12.88
CA ARG A 179 -13.64 23.22 -12.05
C ARG A 179 -13.90 24.49 -12.85
N GLU A 180 -13.03 24.78 -13.80
CA GLU A 180 -13.01 26.04 -14.57
C GLU A 180 -13.86 25.98 -15.85
N ASN A 181 -14.14 24.78 -16.37
CA ASN A 181 -14.72 24.58 -17.71
C ASN A 181 -16.01 23.74 -17.73
N THR A 182 -16.58 23.38 -16.57
CA THR A 182 -17.83 22.60 -16.49
C THR A 182 -18.84 23.20 -15.52
N GLU A 183 -20.11 22.92 -15.77
CA GLU A 183 -21.22 23.34 -14.91
C GLU A 183 -21.08 22.76 -13.48
N PRO A 184 -21.56 23.44 -12.43
CA PRO A 184 -21.39 23.00 -11.05
C PRO A 184 -22.06 21.66 -10.68
N ASP A 185 -23.10 21.27 -11.40
CA ASP A 185 -23.96 20.13 -11.11
C ASP A 185 -23.56 18.83 -11.83
N VAL A 186 -22.55 18.88 -12.70
CA VAL A 186 -22.09 17.70 -13.45
C VAL A 186 -21.60 16.58 -12.53
N LEU A 187 -21.82 15.35 -12.97
CA LEU A 187 -21.38 14.13 -12.29
C LEU A 187 -20.24 13.46 -13.06
N LEU A 188 -19.14 13.20 -12.35
CA LEU A 188 -17.92 12.62 -12.92
C LEU A 188 -17.61 11.23 -12.39
N ILE A 189 -17.09 10.38 -13.28
CA ILE A 189 -16.39 9.15 -12.91
C ILE A 189 -14.91 9.44 -12.74
N ALA A 190 -14.36 9.12 -11.57
CA ALA A 190 -12.93 9.22 -11.32
C ALA A 190 -12.44 8.12 -10.36
N ARG A 191 -11.20 7.65 -10.53
CA ARG A 191 -10.67 6.54 -9.73
C ARG A 191 -10.58 6.84 -8.23
N LYS A 192 -10.33 8.10 -7.86
CA LYS A 192 -10.22 8.63 -6.49
C LYS A 192 -11.22 9.78 -6.28
N PRO A 193 -12.53 9.48 -6.26
CA PRO A 193 -13.58 10.50 -6.37
C PRO A 193 -13.43 11.59 -5.31
N TYR A 194 -13.22 11.23 -4.04
CA TYR A 194 -13.05 12.20 -2.96
C TYR A 194 -11.89 13.18 -3.18
N LEU A 195 -10.72 12.70 -3.64
CA LEU A 195 -9.57 13.57 -3.90
C LEU A 195 -9.81 14.46 -5.12
N PHE A 196 -10.53 13.95 -6.11
CA PHE A 196 -10.91 14.73 -7.28
C PHE A 196 -11.93 15.81 -6.91
N TYR A 197 -12.95 15.47 -6.10
CA TYR A 197 -13.95 16.40 -5.59
C TYR A 197 -13.31 17.57 -4.84
N LEU A 198 -12.34 17.31 -3.95
CA LEU A 198 -11.66 18.36 -3.19
C LEU A 198 -11.02 19.44 -4.08
N ARG A 199 -10.62 19.07 -5.31
CA ARG A 199 -9.96 19.98 -6.25
C ARG A 199 -10.91 20.54 -7.31
N SER A 200 -11.72 19.66 -7.92
CA SER A 200 -12.68 20.02 -8.98
C SER A 200 -13.93 20.72 -8.47
N GLN A 201 -14.32 20.49 -7.21
CA GLN A 201 -15.59 20.92 -6.64
C GLN A 201 -16.82 20.48 -7.47
N ARG A 202 -16.76 19.29 -8.07
CA ARG A 202 -17.85 18.65 -8.82
C ARG A 202 -18.19 17.29 -8.27
N ARG A 203 -19.46 16.87 -8.38
CA ARG A 203 -19.90 15.57 -7.88
C ARG A 203 -19.11 14.46 -8.58
N THR A 204 -18.62 13.51 -7.82
CA THR A 204 -17.77 12.43 -8.35
C THR A 204 -18.14 11.09 -7.74
N GLN A 205 -18.07 10.04 -8.54
CA GLN A 205 -18.16 8.66 -8.06
C GLN A 205 -17.07 7.79 -8.71
N VAL A 206 -16.88 6.59 -8.15
CA VAL A 206 -16.05 5.56 -8.79
C VAL A 206 -16.93 4.74 -9.72
N TYR A 207 -16.39 4.26 -10.83
CA TYR A 207 -17.07 3.33 -11.71
C TYR A 207 -17.29 1.96 -11.03
N LEU A 208 -18.32 1.25 -11.49
CA LEU A 208 -18.58 -0.13 -11.09
C LEU A 208 -17.43 -1.06 -11.47
N TRP A 209 -16.96 -1.88 -10.54
CA TRP A 209 -15.93 -2.89 -10.83
C TRP A 209 -16.60 -4.17 -11.32
N SER A 210 -16.68 -4.34 -12.64
CA SER A 210 -17.22 -5.54 -13.28
C SER A 210 -16.53 -5.77 -14.61
N TYR A 211 -16.35 -7.06 -14.98
CA TYR A 211 -15.89 -7.44 -16.30
C TYR A 211 -17.00 -7.39 -17.36
N ASP A 212 -18.27 -7.34 -16.94
CA ASP A 212 -19.42 -7.05 -17.80
C ASP A 212 -19.44 -5.55 -18.12
N ARG A 213 -18.89 -5.21 -19.29
CA ARG A 213 -18.73 -3.83 -19.77
C ARG A 213 -20.07 -3.14 -19.99
N ASP A 214 -21.07 -3.87 -20.50
CA ASP A 214 -22.41 -3.33 -20.69
C ASP A 214 -23.04 -2.99 -19.34
N LYS A 215 -22.76 -3.77 -18.29
CA LYS A 215 -23.21 -3.44 -16.93
C LYS A 215 -22.53 -2.19 -16.37
N VAL A 216 -21.22 -2.02 -16.60
CA VAL A 216 -20.50 -0.79 -16.20
C VAL A 216 -21.05 0.41 -16.96
N PHE A 217 -21.33 0.27 -18.26
CA PHE A 217 -21.90 1.35 -19.06
C PHE A 217 -23.36 1.67 -18.67
N ARG A 218 -24.19 0.66 -18.37
CA ARG A 218 -25.54 0.87 -17.83
C ARG A 218 -25.51 1.69 -16.55
N ASP A 219 -24.57 1.42 -15.64
CA ASP A 219 -24.36 2.24 -14.43
C ASP A 219 -24.05 3.71 -14.79
N PHE A 220 -23.33 3.98 -15.90
CA PHE A 220 -23.10 5.36 -16.34
C PHE A 220 -24.37 6.04 -16.85
N VAL A 221 -25.23 5.31 -17.56
CA VAL A 221 -26.50 5.82 -18.07
C VAL A 221 -27.51 6.04 -16.94
N GLU A 222 -27.65 5.06 -16.05
CA GLU A 222 -28.60 5.08 -14.92
C GLU A 222 -28.27 6.20 -13.92
N ASN A 223 -26.99 6.50 -13.69
CA ASN A 223 -26.57 7.60 -12.83
C ASN A 223 -26.44 8.95 -13.57
N ASP A 224 -26.77 9.00 -14.86
CA ASP A 224 -26.61 10.17 -15.73
C ASP A 224 -25.22 10.83 -15.66
N ILE A 225 -24.16 10.03 -15.81
CA ILE A 225 -22.78 10.52 -15.80
C ILE A 225 -22.52 11.50 -16.94
N ASP A 226 -21.86 12.62 -16.66
CA ASP A 226 -21.49 13.63 -17.66
C ASP A 226 -20.06 13.44 -18.17
N TYR A 227 -19.13 13.12 -17.27
CA TYR A 227 -17.71 13.00 -17.63
C TYR A 227 -17.03 11.78 -17.00
N VAL A 228 -15.97 11.31 -17.65
CA VAL A 228 -15.13 10.20 -17.20
C VAL A 228 -13.67 10.61 -17.26
N VAL A 229 -12.94 10.38 -16.17
CA VAL A 229 -11.50 10.62 -16.07
C VAL A 229 -10.74 9.30 -16.11
N ILE A 230 -9.80 9.18 -17.05
CA ILE A 230 -8.86 8.05 -17.14
C ILE A 230 -7.48 8.56 -16.69
N SER A 231 -6.96 8.02 -15.59
CA SER A 231 -5.89 8.69 -14.80
C SER A 231 -4.63 7.87 -14.52
N GLN A 232 -4.60 6.60 -14.95
CA GLN A 232 -3.50 5.67 -14.69
C GLN A 232 -3.08 5.62 -13.21
N LEU A 233 -4.06 5.79 -12.31
CA LEU A 233 -3.84 5.74 -10.87
C LEU A 233 -4.03 4.32 -10.32
N SER A 234 -4.70 3.45 -11.07
CA SER A 234 -4.99 2.10 -10.59
C SER A 234 -5.15 1.08 -11.72
N GLY A 235 -4.65 -0.14 -11.49
CA GLY A 235 -4.89 -1.27 -12.40
C GLY A 235 -6.37 -1.63 -12.55
N THR A 236 -7.26 -1.18 -11.65
CA THR A 236 -8.71 -1.35 -11.84
C THR A 236 -9.24 -0.53 -13.01
N GLU A 237 -8.55 0.55 -13.45
CA GLU A 237 -8.97 1.32 -14.63
C GLU A 237 -8.75 0.46 -15.88
N SER A 238 -7.59 -0.18 -15.98
CA SER A 238 -7.28 -1.13 -17.07
C SER A 238 -8.17 -2.37 -17.07
N LYS A 239 -8.62 -2.84 -15.89
CA LYS A 239 -9.50 -4.01 -15.79
C LYS A 239 -10.95 -3.73 -16.16
N TYR A 240 -11.50 -2.59 -15.76
CA TYR A 240 -12.95 -2.36 -15.79
C TYR A 240 -13.34 -1.11 -16.59
N LEU A 241 -12.65 0.02 -16.38
CA LEU A 241 -13.04 1.30 -16.98
C LEU A 241 -12.64 1.39 -18.45
N ILE A 242 -11.35 1.23 -18.74
CA ILE A 242 -10.80 1.40 -20.09
C ILE A 242 -11.48 0.44 -21.10
N PRO A 243 -11.66 -0.86 -20.82
CA PRO A 243 -12.36 -1.75 -21.74
C PRO A 243 -13.82 -1.36 -21.98
N THR A 244 -14.49 -0.78 -20.98
CA THR A 244 -15.87 -0.29 -21.12
C THR A 244 -15.92 0.93 -22.04
N ILE A 245 -15.02 1.90 -21.84
CA ILE A 245 -14.92 3.07 -22.72
C ILE A 245 -14.60 2.67 -24.16
N GLN A 246 -13.70 1.69 -24.36
CA GLN A 246 -13.36 1.19 -25.69
C GLN A 246 -14.51 0.49 -26.40
N GLN A 247 -15.34 -0.26 -25.66
CA GLN A 247 -16.50 -0.96 -26.22
C GLN A 247 -17.63 -0.01 -26.63
N HIS A 248 -17.80 1.11 -25.91
CA HIS A 248 -18.84 2.12 -26.16
C HIS A 248 -18.22 3.45 -26.59
N ALA A 249 -17.17 3.40 -27.41
CA ALA A 249 -16.36 4.57 -27.76
C ALA A 249 -17.20 5.68 -28.44
N GLU A 250 -18.20 5.30 -29.22
CA GLU A 250 -19.16 6.19 -29.87
C GLU A 250 -20.03 6.99 -28.89
N SER A 251 -20.08 6.58 -27.62
CA SER A 251 -20.80 7.29 -26.55
C SER A 251 -19.93 8.31 -25.80
N PHE A 252 -18.68 8.52 -26.21
CA PHE A 252 -17.74 9.42 -25.54
C PHE A 252 -17.02 10.35 -26.51
N GLU A 253 -16.89 11.61 -26.10
CA GLU A 253 -16.09 12.63 -26.78
C GLU A 253 -14.87 12.97 -25.91
N GLN A 254 -13.67 12.95 -26.48
CA GLN A 254 -12.47 13.39 -25.77
C GLN A 254 -12.44 14.93 -25.69
N ILE A 255 -12.35 15.47 -24.48
CA ILE A 255 -12.32 16.92 -24.23
C ILE A 255 -10.91 17.41 -23.97
N VAL A 256 -10.16 16.72 -23.09
CA VAL A 256 -8.79 17.09 -22.71
C VAL A 256 -7.92 15.86 -22.59
N GLU A 257 -6.66 16.02 -22.98
CA GLU A 257 -5.57 15.09 -22.71
C GLU A 257 -4.39 15.86 -22.08
N VAL A 258 -3.86 15.33 -20.98
CA VAL A 258 -2.58 15.75 -20.41
C VAL A 258 -1.56 14.65 -20.66
N PRO A 259 -0.51 14.88 -21.48
CA PRO A 259 0.46 13.85 -21.84
C PRO A 259 1.42 13.51 -20.68
N ASP A 260 2.14 12.39 -20.83
CA ASP A 260 3.30 12.00 -20.01
C ASP A 260 3.12 11.99 -18.47
N PRO A 261 2.38 11.01 -17.91
CA PRO A 261 1.63 9.95 -18.58
C PRO A 261 0.22 10.40 -18.98
N PRO A 262 -0.33 9.86 -20.08
CA PRO A 262 -1.58 10.37 -20.61
C PRO A 262 -2.74 10.22 -19.64
N THR A 263 -3.44 11.32 -19.39
CA THR A 263 -4.64 11.41 -18.56
C THR A 263 -5.73 12.09 -19.39
N TRP A 264 -6.88 11.45 -19.50
CA TRP A 264 -7.96 11.91 -20.38
C TRP A 264 -9.19 12.32 -19.58
N LEU A 265 -9.85 13.37 -20.06
CA LEU A 265 -11.21 13.74 -19.70
C LEU A 265 -12.11 13.47 -20.91
N LEU A 266 -13.09 12.59 -20.71
CA LEU A 266 -14.08 12.24 -21.72
C LEU A 266 -15.44 12.77 -21.29
N LYS A 267 -16.20 13.33 -22.21
CA LYS A 267 -17.61 13.69 -22.01
C LYS A 267 -18.50 12.58 -22.55
N ARG A 268 -19.52 12.17 -21.80
CA ARG A 268 -20.53 11.24 -22.28
C ARG A 268 -21.48 11.95 -23.24
N ILE A 269 -21.70 11.40 -24.42
CA ILE A 269 -22.72 11.86 -25.35
C ILE A 269 -24.07 11.30 -24.86
N LYS A 270 -24.99 12.19 -24.51
CA LYS A 270 -26.34 11.82 -24.09
C LYS A 270 -27.19 11.66 -25.37
N GLY A 271 -27.64 10.43 -25.63
CA GLY A 271 -28.62 10.11 -26.68
C GLY A 271 -30.05 10.28 -26.19
#